data_AF-A0A2X0KBZ4-F1
#
_entry.id   AF-A0A2X0KBZ4-F1
#
_cell.length_a   1.000
_cell.length_b   1.000
_cell.length_c   1.000
_cell.angle_alpha   90.00
_cell.angle_beta   90.00
_cell.angle_gamma   90.00
#
_symmetry.space_group_name_H-M   'P 1'
#
loop_
_entity.id
_entity.type
_entity.pdbx_description
1 polymer ?
#
loop_
_entity_poly.entity_id
_entity_poly.type
_entity_poly.pdbx_seq_one_letter_code
_entity_poly.pdbx_strand_id
1 'polypeptide(L)'
;MDPAKLETDEKTGTQHSRTTTADTGATTGTTTGTTTTTAATTLATLATVTASVTATVAAGFSSSADDDDDRQPASSLARLHRPGTIHTGIQARNSQSSEKRTPRPPNPNRSNRSTRPPAPSFALMNPLALPVPLTTRQLLYVWLPQTIGAAILDGGINFGIACAMYRSQNNITVWDIHHNTIAGDCGVTVFIQGILSFVIASSLVHADIRSGMIIPFSRPWPDTTLSPNEPFPIQETLSTRPHGAIYRAFHQRPSLRRWLRIFQGSDSNDLLARGVPTKVWFKRLVRTVWQGAVLSAVFFSVWWPITIAIIAPIWGGRNMAHTWVPQIIKLVFAFVLGFFQNPIIACIALGAEDSVRNHDLQVHEQQVREVEKAANPRQTTETERYRPAMSYYPQT
;
A
#
# COMPACT_ATOMS: atom_id res chain seq x y z
N MET A 1 -29.91 69.42 24.69
CA MET A 1 -30.54 70.01 25.89
C MET A 1 -32.00 69.60 25.86
N ASP A 2 -32.34 68.75 26.83
CA ASP A 2 -33.63 68.38 27.41
C ASP A 2 -34.77 67.68 26.63
N PRO A 3 -35.50 66.78 27.35
CA PRO A 3 -36.08 65.55 26.82
C PRO A 3 -37.59 65.40 27.08
N ALA A 4 -38.25 64.49 26.37
CA ALA A 4 -39.58 63.97 26.72
C ALA A 4 -39.44 62.44 26.83
N LYS A 5 -39.41 61.84 28.03
CA LYS A 5 -40.54 61.48 28.92
C LYS A 5 -41.73 60.88 28.17
N LEU A 6 -41.78 59.55 28.14
CA LEU A 6 -43.04 58.81 28.26
C LEU A 6 -42.77 57.47 28.95
N GLU A 7 -43.32 57.39 30.15
CA GLU A 7 -43.32 56.31 31.12
C GLU A 7 -44.80 55.92 31.25
N THR A 8 -45.14 54.66 31.03
CA THR A 8 -46.41 54.08 31.47
C THR A 8 -46.21 52.63 31.88
N ASP A 9 -46.28 52.45 33.20
CA ASP A 9 -46.56 51.22 33.94
C ASP A 9 -47.84 50.52 33.44
N GLU A 10 -47.81 49.18 33.36
CA GLU A 10 -49.03 48.37 33.47
C GLU A 10 -48.80 47.07 34.29
N LYS A 11 -49.19 47.20 35.56
CA LYS A 11 -49.80 46.26 36.51
C LYS A 11 -49.74 44.73 36.26
N THR A 12 -49.02 44.10 37.19
CA THR A 12 -49.43 43.01 38.10
C THR A 12 -50.87 42.44 37.98
N GLY A 13 -50.93 41.11 37.79
CA GLY A 13 -52.09 40.27 38.04
C GLY A 13 -51.68 38.93 38.67
N THR A 14 -51.89 38.80 39.97
CA THR A 14 -51.67 37.60 40.79
C THR A 14 -52.93 36.72 40.78
N GLN A 15 -52.81 35.41 40.56
CA GLN A 15 -53.77 34.44 41.08
C GLN A 15 -53.08 33.21 41.68
N HIS A 16 -53.46 32.95 42.93
CA HIS A 16 -53.16 31.81 43.78
C HIS A 16 -54.02 30.58 43.45
N SER A 17 -53.51 29.42 43.91
CA SER A 17 -54.20 28.16 44.30
C SER A 17 -53.72 26.97 43.46
N ARG A 18 -53.37 25.79 43.99
CA ARG A 18 -53.51 25.21 45.33
C ARG A 18 -52.61 23.97 45.43
N THR A 19 -52.17 23.74 46.64
CA THR A 19 -51.50 22.60 47.27
C THR A 19 -52.11 21.23 46.97
N THR A 20 -51.25 20.23 46.72
CA THR A 20 -51.44 18.86 47.25
C THR A 20 -50.09 18.24 47.60
N THR A 21 -49.96 17.90 48.88
CA THR A 21 -48.84 17.22 49.53
C THR A 21 -49.24 15.76 49.78
N ALA A 22 -48.35 14.80 49.47
CA ALA A 22 -48.24 13.46 50.04
C ALA A 22 -47.09 12.76 49.27
N ASP A 23 -45.83 12.72 49.70
CA ASP A 23 -45.20 12.15 50.90
C ASP A 23 -44.72 10.69 50.69
N THR A 24 -43.49 10.47 51.15
CA THR A 24 -42.77 9.21 51.44
C THR A 24 -42.45 8.18 50.35
N GLY A 25 -41.15 7.94 50.15
CA GLY A 25 -40.62 6.77 49.45
C GLY A 25 -39.10 6.80 49.31
N ALA A 26 -38.38 6.70 50.43
CA ALA A 26 -36.94 6.52 50.45
C ALA A 26 -36.57 5.11 49.95
N THR A 27 -35.82 5.04 48.86
CA THR A 27 -35.07 3.83 48.51
C THR A 27 -33.69 4.21 47.97
N THR A 28 -32.71 4.08 48.86
CA THR A 28 -31.28 4.00 48.57
C THR A 28 -31.04 2.85 47.58
N GLY A 29 -30.75 3.20 46.32
CA GLY A 29 -30.39 2.28 45.25
C GLY A 29 -29.02 2.61 44.67
N THR A 30 -27.99 2.00 45.23
CA THR A 30 -26.61 1.99 44.75
C THR A 30 -26.57 1.52 43.30
N THR A 31 -26.37 2.43 42.34
CA THR A 31 -26.19 2.06 40.92
C THR A 31 -24.70 2.11 40.59
N THR A 32 -24.03 1.00 40.90
CA THR A 32 -22.66 0.71 40.49
C THR A 32 -22.70 -0.04 39.17
N GLY A 33 -22.07 0.52 38.13
CA GLY A 33 -21.41 -0.23 37.05
C GLY A 33 -22.28 -0.77 35.91
N THR A 34 -22.08 -0.21 34.71
CA THR A 34 -21.87 -0.98 33.47
C THR A 34 -21.45 -0.06 32.31
N THR A 35 -20.22 0.45 32.35
CA THR A 35 -19.52 1.10 31.22
C THR A 35 -18.70 0.10 30.39
N THR A 36 -18.87 -1.20 30.62
CA THR A 36 -18.00 -2.26 30.09
C THR A 36 -18.51 -2.91 28.78
N THR A 37 -19.68 -2.55 28.28
CA THR A 37 -20.31 -3.25 27.15
C THR A 37 -19.85 -2.73 25.77
N THR A 38 -19.29 -1.52 25.69
CA THR A 38 -18.83 -0.91 24.42
C THR A 38 -17.47 -1.43 23.96
N ALA A 39 -16.62 -1.90 24.87
CA ALA A 39 -15.28 -2.41 24.54
C ALA A 39 -15.31 -3.82 23.93
N ALA A 40 -16.31 -4.64 24.26
CA ALA A 40 -16.44 -6.01 23.75
C ALA A 40 -16.95 -6.06 22.29
N THR A 41 -17.76 -5.07 21.87
CA THR A 41 -18.30 -5.04 20.51
C THR A 41 -17.24 -4.59 19.48
N THR A 42 -16.29 -3.71 19.86
CA THR A 42 -15.18 -3.26 19.00
C THR A 42 -14.14 -4.37 18.74
N LEU A 43 -13.99 -5.32 19.68
CA LEU A 43 -13.11 -6.49 19.52
C LEU A 43 -13.74 -7.58 18.62
N ALA A 44 -15.06 -7.74 18.62
CA ALA A 44 -15.77 -8.67 17.74
C ALA A 44 -15.75 -8.21 16.26
N THR A 45 -15.76 -6.89 16.00
CA THR A 45 -15.65 -6.35 14.63
C THR A 45 -14.25 -6.50 14.04
N LEU A 46 -13.20 -6.50 14.88
CA LEU A 46 -11.83 -6.84 14.42
C LEU A 46 -11.67 -8.34 14.07
N ALA A 47 -12.38 -9.25 14.76
CA ALA A 47 -12.31 -10.68 14.48
C ALA A 47 -13.07 -11.08 13.20
N THR A 48 -14.21 -10.45 12.90
CA THR A 48 -15.01 -10.74 11.69
C THR A 48 -14.39 -10.16 10.41
N VAL A 49 -13.66 -9.04 10.49
CA VAL A 49 -12.89 -8.45 9.37
C VAL A 49 -11.66 -9.29 9.00
N THR A 50 -11.13 -10.09 9.93
CA THR A 50 -9.95 -10.94 9.70
C THR A 50 -10.28 -12.26 8.98
N ALA A 51 -11.53 -12.74 9.04
CA ALA A 51 -11.96 -14.01 8.43
C ALA A 51 -12.57 -13.88 7.03
N SER A 52 -13.20 -12.74 6.68
CA SER A 52 -13.93 -12.59 5.41
C SER A 52 -13.05 -12.10 4.24
N VAL A 53 -12.06 -11.23 4.50
CA VAL A 53 -11.14 -10.73 3.45
C VAL A 53 -10.15 -11.81 2.98
N THR A 54 -9.77 -12.73 3.86
CA THR A 54 -8.92 -13.89 3.52
C THR A 54 -9.66 -14.93 2.66
N ALA A 55 -10.99 -15.01 2.72
CA ALA A 55 -11.79 -16.01 2.00
C ALA A 55 -12.27 -15.54 0.61
N THR A 56 -12.55 -14.25 0.42
CA THR A 56 -13.12 -13.76 -0.86
C THR A 56 -12.06 -13.48 -1.93
N VAL A 57 -10.81 -13.16 -1.55
CA VAL A 57 -9.72 -12.98 -2.53
C VAL A 57 -9.06 -14.32 -2.92
N ALA A 58 -9.06 -15.31 -2.03
CA ALA A 58 -8.57 -16.65 -2.34
C ALA A 58 -9.51 -17.49 -3.24
N ALA A 59 -10.79 -17.11 -3.37
CA ALA A 59 -11.78 -17.86 -4.14
C ALA A 59 -12.14 -17.24 -5.53
N GLY A 60 -11.64 -16.04 -5.86
CA GLY A 60 -12.12 -15.27 -7.02
C GLY A 60 -11.28 -15.31 -8.30
N PHE A 61 -10.07 -15.87 -8.28
CA PHE A 61 -9.16 -15.88 -9.45
C PHE A 61 -8.54 -17.26 -9.70
N SER A 62 -9.35 -18.32 -9.62
CA SER A 62 -9.06 -19.57 -10.32
C SER A 62 -9.82 -19.57 -11.65
N SER A 63 -9.27 -18.87 -12.64
CA SER A 63 -9.71 -18.98 -14.04
C SER A 63 -8.80 -19.97 -14.73
N SER A 64 -9.41 -21.10 -15.09
CA SER A 64 -8.92 -22.08 -16.06
C SER A 64 -8.44 -21.42 -17.36
N ALA A 65 -7.20 -21.71 -17.73
CA ALA A 65 -6.63 -21.71 -19.07
C ALA A 65 -5.50 -22.75 -18.94
N ASP A 66 -5.65 -24.01 -19.37
CA ASP A 66 -5.95 -24.47 -20.73
C ASP A 66 -5.27 -23.57 -21.77
N ASP A 67 -3.96 -23.78 -21.91
CA ASP A 67 -3.23 -23.59 -23.15
C ASP A 67 -2.15 -24.69 -23.24
N ASP A 68 -2.60 -25.84 -23.75
CA ASP A 68 -1.82 -26.79 -24.54
C ASP A 68 -1.56 -26.13 -25.91
N ASP A 69 -0.32 -25.71 -26.20
CA ASP A 69 0.34 -25.92 -27.50
C ASP A 69 1.71 -25.23 -27.52
N ASP A 70 2.78 -26.02 -27.51
CA ASP A 70 3.81 -25.90 -28.54
C ASP A 70 4.74 -27.12 -28.49
N ARG A 71 4.34 -28.11 -29.30
CA ARG A 71 5.16 -29.23 -29.73
C ARG A 71 6.35 -28.70 -30.55
N GLN A 72 7.57 -28.97 -30.09
CA GLN A 72 8.70 -29.12 -31.00
C GLN A 72 8.62 -30.50 -31.68
N PRO A 73 8.58 -30.61 -33.02
CA PRO A 73 8.74 -31.90 -33.67
C PRO A 73 10.23 -32.24 -33.76
N ALA A 74 10.62 -33.25 -32.99
CA ALA A 74 11.76 -34.08 -33.35
C ALA A 74 11.31 -35.05 -34.47
N SER A 75 11.93 -34.97 -35.64
CA SER A 75 12.14 -36.14 -36.51
C SER A 75 13.01 -35.78 -37.72
N SER A 76 14.17 -36.41 -37.81
CA SER A 76 14.52 -37.33 -38.92
C SER A 76 16.03 -37.39 -39.14
N LEU A 77 16.62 -38.42 -38.54
CA LEU A 77 17.77 -39.14 -39.05
C LEU A 77 17.47 -39.71 -40.46
N ALA A 78 18.54 -39.85 -41.25
CA ALA A 78 18.68 -40.65 -42.48
C ALA A 78 18.70 -39.88 -43.82
N ARG A 79 19.91 -39.66 -44.35
CA ARG A 79 20.20 -40.05 -45.75
C ARG A 79 21.67 -40.42 -45.95
N LEU A 80 21.83 -41.67 -46.40
CA LEU A 80 23.04 -42.40 -46.79
C LEU A 80 23.62 -41.88 -48.15
N HIS A 81 24.93 -42.01 -48.32
CA HIS A 81 25.71 -42.31 -49.54
C HIS A 81 25.23 -41.79 -50.93
N ARG A 82 26.14 -41.15 -51.72
CA ARG A 82 27.03 -41.74 -52.77
C ARG A 82 27.68 -40.61 -53.65
N PRO A 83 28.47 -40.86 -54.73
CA PRO A 83 29.93 -40.73 -54.78
C PRO A 83 30.50 -39.67 -55.75
N GLY A 84 31.78 -39.34 -55.55
CA GLY A 84 32.83 -39.10 -56.55
C GLY A 84 32.60 -38.14 -57.74
N THR A 85 33.42 -37.09 -57.83
CA THR A 85 33.99 -36.68 -59.12
C THR A 85 35.39 -36.09 -58.91
N ILE A 86 36.32 -36.64 -59.68
CA ILE A 86 37.73 -36.28 -59.81
C ILE A 86 37.83 -34.98 -60.61
N HIS A 87 38.61 -34.00 -60.14
CA HIS A 87 39.32 -33.12 -61.05
C HIS A 87 40.70 -32.74 -60.48
N THR A 88 41.71 -33.30 -61.11
CA THR A 88 43.10 -32.87 -61.10
C THR A 88 43.24 -31.54 -61.82
N GLY A 89 44.00 -30.61 -61.24
CA GLY A 89 44.32 -29.31 -61.85
C GLY A 89 45.43 -28.61 -61.06
N ILE A 90 46.65 -28.78 -61.55
CA ILE A 90 47.91 -28.22 -61.06
C ILE A 90 47.87 -26.68 -61.13
N GLN A 91 48.18 -25.97 -60.04
CA GLN A 91 48.96 -24.73 -60.18
C GLN A 91 49.75 -24.38 -58.92
N ALA A 92 50.95 -23.88 -59.19
CA ALA A 92 52.11 -23.87 -58.34
C ALA A 92 52.12 -22.70 -57.33
N ARG A 93 52.70 -22.99 -56.16
CA ARG A 93 53.77 -22.21 -55.53
C ARG A 93 53.64 -20.68 -55.62
N ASN A 94 53.25 -20.06 -54.51
CA ASN A 94 54.09 -19.02 -53.93
C ASN A 94 53.90 -18.91 -52.42
N SER A 95 54.93 -19.37 -51.72
CA SER A 95 55.22 -19.11 -50.32
C SER A 95 55.48 -17.62 -50.18
N GLN A 96 54.70 -16.89 -49.37
CA GLN A 96 55.19 -15.67 -48.71
C GLN A 96 54.25 -15.26 -47.56
N SER A 97 54.88 -15.14 -46.38
CA SER A 97 54.42 -14.45 -45.18
C SER A 97 53.19 -14.99 -44.45
N SER A 98 53.46 -15.96 -43.57
CA SER A 98 52.64 -16.24 -42.40
C SER A 98 52.78 -15.07 -41.41
N GLU A 99 52.01 -14.00 -41.61
CA GLU A 99 51.79 -13.00 -40.58
C GLU A 99 50.64 -13.47 -39.69
N LYS A 100 51.02 -14.00 -38.53
CA LYS A 100 50.15 -14.43 -37.44
C LYS A 100 49.28 -13.25 -36.98
N ARG A 101 48.15 -13.03 -37.67
CA ARG A 101 47.10 -12.10 -37.24
C ARG A 101 46.51 -12.61 -35.92
N THR A 102 47.02 -12.09 -34.82
CA THR A 102 46.34 -12.11 -33.54
C THR A 102 44.94 -11.51 -33.71
N PRO A 103 43.88 -12.17 -33.20
CA PRO A 103 42.53 -11.62 -33.22
C PRO A 103 42.55 -10.25 -32.54
N ARG A 104 42.15 -9.22 -33.28
CA ARG A 104 42.07 -7.85 -32.77
C ARG A 104 41.02 -7.83 -31.65
N PRO A 105 41.34 -7.32 -30.45
CA PRO A 105 40.37 -7.26 -29.36
C PRO A 105 39.13 -6.47 -29.82
N PRO A 106 37.91 -6.91 -29.45
CA PRO A 106 36.68 -6.23 -29.83
C PRO A 106 36.75 -4.78 -29.38
N ASN A 107 36.51 -3.85 -30.32
CA ASN A 107 36.54 -2.42 -30.05
C ASN A 107 35.42 -2.09 -29.05
N PRO A 108 35.73 -1.69 -27.80
CA PRO A 108 34.72 -1.45 -26.76
C PRO A 108 33.84 -0.23 -27.05
N ASN A 109 34.17 0.58 -28.06
CA ASN A 109 33.49 1.85 -28.32
C ASN A 109 32.40 1.79 -29.42
N ARG A 110 31.94 0.61 -29.85
CA ARG A 110 31.02 0.48 -31.01
C ARG A 110 29.57 0.05 -30.69
N SER A 111 29.10 0.18 -29.44
CA SER A 111 27.71 -0.10 -29.05
C SER A 111 26.81 1.12 -28.88
N ASN A 112 27.26 2.34 -29.18
CA ASN A 112 26.42 3.56 -29.15
C ASN A 112 25.49 3.67 -30.37
N ARG A 113 24.70 2.62 -30.64
CA ARG A 113 23.67 2.62 -31.67
C ARG A 113 22.37 3.17 -31.07
N SER A 114 22.12 4.45 -31.33
CA SER A 114 20.79 5.08 -31.46
C SER A 114 19.82 4.86 -30.29
N THR A 115 20.07 5.47 -29.14
CA THR A 115 19.02 5.77 -28.16
C THR A 115 18.16 6.91 -28.69
N ARG A 116 17.06 6.55 -29.37
CA ARG A 116 15.94 7.48 -29.60
C ARG A 116 15.55 8.07 -28.23
N PRO A 117 15.51 9.39 -28.04
CA PRO A 117 15.11 9.97 -26.77
C PRO A 117 13.72 9.42 -26.43
N PRO A 118 13.55 8.80 -25.24
CA PRO A 118 12.27 8.22 -24.87
C PRO A 118 11.20 9.32 -24.91
N ALA A 119 10.08 9.03 -25.57
CA ALA A 119 8.97 9.96 -25.69
C ALA A 119 8.55 10.45 -24.29
N PRO A 120 8.46 11.77 -24.05
CA PRO A 120 8.09 12.32 -22.75
C PRO A 120 6.57 12.24 -22.57
N SER A 121 6.01 11.06 -22.27
CA SER A 121 4.55 10.90 -22.20
C SER A 121 3.97 10.65 -20.80
N PHE A 122 4.77 10.47 -19.74
CA PHE A 122 4.20 10.21 -18.39
C PHE A 122 4.89 10.92 -17.22
N ALA A 123 5.90 11.76 -17.45
CA ALA A 123 6.67 12.38 -16.36
C ALA A 123 5.87 13.40 -15.53
N LEU A 124 4.84 14.04 -16.09
CA LEU A 124 4.01 14.99 -15.36
C LEU A 124 3.05 14.31 -14.36
N MET A 125 2.80 13.00 -14.50
CA MET A 125 1.79 12.28 -13.72
C MET A 125 2.35 11.51 -12.51
N ASN A 126 3.60 11.75 -12.10
CA ASN A 126 4.19 11.07 -10.94
C ASN A 126 4.45 12.04 -9.76
N PRO A 127 3.41 12.61 -9.14
CA PRO A 127 3.55 13.57 -8.04
C PRO A 127 4.21 12.93 -6.80
N LEU A 128 4.07 11.61 -6.63
CA LEU A 128 4.62 10.84 -5.53
C LEU A 128 6.05 10.33 -5.80
N ALA A 129 6.61 10.61 -6.98
CA ALA A 129 7.92 10.11 -7.43
C ALA A 129 8.14 8.61 -7.22
N LEU A 130 7.08 7.83 -7.46
CA LEU A 130 7.13 6.38 -7.47
C LEU A 130 8.22 5.90 -8.45
N PRO A 131 8.85 4.75 -8.19
CA PRO A 131 9.76 4.13 -9.15
C PRO A 131 9.00 3.75 -10.43
N VAL A 132 9.45 4.28 -11.57
CA VAL A 132 8.81 4.07 -12.88
C VAL A 132 9.83 3.43 -13.82
N PRO A 133 9.46 2.40 -14.59
CA PRO A 133 8.09 1.96 -14.89
C PRO A 133 7.48 1.06 -13.81
N LEU A 134 6.25 1.38 -13.38
CA LEU A 134 5.41 0.45 -12.64
C LEU A 134 4.87 -0.60 -13.62
N THR A 135 4.91 -1.86 -13.23
CA THR A 135 4.30 -2.93 -14.03
C THR A 135 2.77 -2.78 -14.01
N THR A 136 2.09 -3.19 -15.08
CA THR A 136 0.61 -3.18 -15.13
C THR A 136 0.01 -3.97 -13.97
N ARG A 137 0.66 -5.06 -13.54
CA ARG A 137 0.25 -5.86 -12.38
C ARG A 137 0.34 -5.06 -11.08
N GLN A 138 1.44 -4.36 -10.82
CA GLN A 138 1.58 -3.48 -9.65
C GLN A 138 0.55 -2.35 -9.68
N LEU A 139 0.32 -1.73 -10.84
CA LEU A 139 -0.68 -0.67 -10.98
C LEU A 139 -2.09 -1.20 -10.67
N LEU A 140 -2.45 -2.34 -11.26
CA LEU A 140 -3.75 -3.00 -11.03
C LEU A 140 -3.93 -3.38 -9.56
N TYR A 141 -2.88 -3.90 -8.93
CA TYR A 141 -2.88 -4.26 -7.51
C TYR A 141 -3.05 -3.04 -6.59
N VAL A 142 -2.36 -1.93 -6.87
CA VAL A 142 -2.51 -0.71 -6.05
C VAL A 142 -3.90 -0.10 -6.23
N TRP A 143 -4.46 -0.10 -7.45
CA TRP A 143 -5.76 0.54 -7.71
C TRP A 143 -6.97 -0.32 -7.36
N LEU A 144 -6.96 -1.63 -7.64
CA LEU A 144 -8.14 -2.46 -7.41
C LEU A 144 -8.28 -2.87 -5.93
N PRO A 145 -7.47 -3.80 -5.39
CA PRO A 145 -7.67 -4.24 -4.01
C PRO A 145 -7.29 -3.16 -3.00
N GLN A 146 -6.17 -2.45 -3.21
CA GLN A 146 -5.67 -1.50 -2.21
C GLN A 146 -6.37 -0.14 -2.25
N THR A 147 -6.95 0.30 -3.37
CA THR A 147 -7.65 1.60 -3.43
C THR A 147 -9.16 1.41 -3.38
N ILE A 148 -9.76 0.82 -4.41
CA ILE A 148 -11.23 0.70 -4.51
C ILE A 148 -11.77 -0.29 -3.48
N GLY A 149 -11.18 -1.48 -3.38
CA GLY A 149 -11.62 -2.52 -2.43
C GLY A 149 -11.54 -2.04 -0.99
N ALA A 150 -10.39 -1.46 -0.61
CA ALA A 150 -10.19 -0.94 0.73
C ALA A 150 -11.09 0.28 1.03
N ALA A 151 -11.33 1.19 0.08
CA ALA A 151 -12.25 2.32 0.26
C ALA A 151 -13.70 1.87 0.52
N ILE A 152 -14.19 0.86 -0.22
CA ILE A 152 -15.53 0.29 -0.02
C ILE A 152 -15.65 -0.31 1.38
N LEU A 153 -14.64 -1.08 1.81
CA LEU A 153 -14.62 -1.69 3.14
C LEU A 153 -14.59 -0.62 4.24
N ASP A 154 -13.72 0.39 4.12
CA ASP A 154 -13.59 1.49 5.07
C ASP A 154 -14.91 2.28 5.20
N GLY A 155 -15.53 2.62 4.07
CA GLY A 155 -16.83 3.28 4.01
C GLY A 155 -17.94 2.45 4.63
N GLY A 156 -18.01 1.16 4.32
CA GLY A 156 -19.02 0.23 4.83
C GLY A 156 -18.91 0.01 6.35
N ILE A 157 -17.70 -0.17 6.87
CA ILE A 157 -17.46 -0.35 8.31
C ILE A 157 -17.87 0.91 9.08
N ASN A 158 -17.43 2.09 8.64
CA ASN A 158 -17.79 3.35 9.31
C ASN A 158 -19.28 3.66 9.20
N PHE A 159 -19.94 3.30 8.09
CA PHE A 159 -21.39 3.40 7.97
C PHE A 159 -22.12 2.51 8.98
N GLY A 160 -21.67 1.26 9.16
CA GLY A 160 -22.21 0.34 10.15
C GLY A 160 -22.05 0.86 11.58
N ILE A 161 -20.86 1.35 11.94
CA ILE A 161 -20.59 1.98 13.23
C ILE A 161 -21.51 3.20 13.44
N ALA A 162 -21.62 4.06 12.43
CA ALA A 162 -22.50 5.23 12.49
C ALA A 162 -23.98 4.83 12.65
N CYS A 163 -24.44 3.77 11.99
CA CYS A 163 -25.79 3.25 12.18
C CYS A 163 -26.02 2.76 13.62
N ALA A 164 -25.05 2.06 14.20
CA ALA A 164 -25.14 1.59 15.59
C ALA A 164 -25.11 2.74 16.60
N MET A 165 -24.28 3.75 16.36
CA MET A 165 -24.10 4.89 17.29
C MET A 165 -25.24 5.91 17.21
N TYR A 166 -25.67 6.28 16.01
CA TYR A 166 -26.55 7.44 15.81
C TYR A 166 -28.04 7.11 15.80
N ARG A 167 -28.43 5.87 15.54
CA ARG A 167 -29.86 5.53 15.33
C ARG A 167 -30.72 5.65 16.59
N SER A 168 -30.12 5.54 17.77
CA SER A 168 -30.80 5.65 19.07
C SER A 168 -30.66 7.03 19.74
N GLN A 169 -30.01 7.99 19.09
CA GLN A 169 -29.65 9.27 19.70
C GLN A 169 -30.65 10.36 19.29
N ASN A 170 -31.12 11.14 20.26
CA ASN A 170 -32.10 12.21 20.06
C ASN A 170 -31.45 13.57 19.75
N ASN A 171 -30.14 13.71 20.01
CA ASN A 171 -29.38 14.92 19.73
C ASN A 171 -28.05 14.57 19.09
N ILE A 172 -27.88 14.95 17.83
CA ILE A 172 -26.66 14.77 17.05
C ILE A 172 -26.35 16.08 16.37
N THR A 173 -25.25 16.72 16.77
CA THR A 173 -24.81 17.97 16.18
C THR A 173 -23.38 17.84 15.67
N VAL A 174 -22.93 18.82 14.88
CA VAL A 174 -21.57 18.82 14.36
C VAL A 174 -20.56 19.08 15.48
N TRP A 175 -20.85 20.03 16.38
CA TRP A 175 -19.84 20.63 17.27
C TRP A 175 -20.05 20.42 18.77
N ASP A 176 -21.23 20.02 19.21
CA ASP A 176 -21.51 19.95 20.65
C ASP A 176 -20.71 18.81 21.29
N ILE A 177 -19.71 19.18 22.09
CA ILE A 177 -18.80 18.26 22.79
C ILE A 177 -19.54 17.50 23.90
N HIS A 178 -20.64 18.05 24.43
CA HIS A 178 -21.42 17.40 25.48
C HIS A 178 -22.29 16.25 24.96
N HIS A 179 -22.53 16.20 23.65
CA HIS A 179 -23.28 15.15 22.97
C HIS A 179 -22.41 14.45 21.93
N ASN A 180 -22.95 13.44 21.24
CA ASN A 180 -22.23 12.78 20.16
C ASN A 180 -21.96 13.77 19.02
N THR A 181 -20.71 14.21 18.91
CA THR A 181 -20.23 15.13 17.87
C THR A 181 -19.75 14.36 16.64
N ILE A 182 -20.32 14.69 15.49
CA ILE A 182 -19.85 14.15 14.20
C ILE A 182 -18.42 14.60 13.91
N ALA A 183 -18.05 15.83 14.28
CA ALA A 183 -16.69 16.33 14.07
C ALA A 183 -15.64 15.54 14.85
N GLY A 184 -15.91 15.27 16.12
CA GLY A 184 -15.05 14.45 16.97
C GLY A 184 -14.93 13.02 16.43
N ASP A 185 -16.05 12.42 16.08
CA ASP A 185 -16.11 11.06 15.54
C ASP A 185 -15.37 10.94 14.19
N CYS A 186 -15.52 11.90 13.27
CA CYS A 186 -14.71 11.96 12.04
C CYS A 186 -13.21 12.09 12.35
N GLY A 187 -12.83 12.90 13.34
CA GLY A 187 -11.44 13.04 13.76
C GLY A 187 -10.83 11.75 14.29
N VAL A 188 -11.55 11.06 15.19
CA VAL A 188 -11.14 9.77 15.74
C VAL A 188 -11.07 8.70 14.65
N THR A 189 -12.00 8.69 13.69
CA THR A 189 -11.95 7.79 12.53
C THR A 189 -10.63 7.92 11.79
N VAL A 190 -10.13 9.14 11.50
CA VAL A 190 -8.86 9.29 10.77
C VAL A 190 -7.71 8.58 11.49
N PHE A 191 -7.65 8.70 12.81
CA PHE A 191 -6.60 8.07 13.61
C PHE A 191 -6.77 6.55 13.70
N ILE A 192 -7.93 6.06 14.13
CA ILE A 192 -8.13 4.62 14.36
C ILE A 192 -8.09 3.86 13.03
N GLN A 193 -8.84 4.33 12.02
CA GLN A 193 -8.83 3.73 10.68
C GLN A 193 -7.42 3.82 10.09
N GLY A 194 -6.76 4.97 10.19
CA GLY A 194 -5.40 5.15 9.68
C GLY A 194 -4.39 4.16 10.24
N ILE A 195 -4.40 3.94 11.56
CA ILE A 195 -3.53 2.96 12.22
C ILE A 195 -3.87 1.53 11.78
N LEU A 196 -5.15 1.16 11.79
CA LEU A 196 -5.58 -0.19 11.45
C LEU A 196 -5.31 -0.51 9.98
N SER A 197 -5.64 0.39 9.06
CA SER A 197 -5.34 0.24 7.63
C SER A 197 -3.85 0.12 7.39
N PHE A 198 -3.01 0.89 8.10
CA PHE A 198 -1.55 0.76 7.99
C PHE A 198 -1.06 -0.63 8.41
N VAL A 199 -1.52 -1.11 9.58
CA VAL A 199 -1.18 -2.44 10.10
C VAL A 199 -1.62 -3.55 9.15
N ILE A 200 -2.88 -3.53 8.70
CA ILE A 200 -3.47 -4.56 7.86
C ILE A 200 -2.86 -4.54 6.45
N ALA A 201 -2.92 -3.40 5.77
CA ALA A 201 -2.46 -3.31 4.39
C ALA A 201 -0.95 -3.53 4.26
N SER A 202 -0.13 -2.98 5.18
CA SER A 202 1.31 -3.27 5.17
C SER A 202 1.57 -4.76 5.37
N SER A 203 0.87 -5.43 6.30
CA SER A 203 1.06 -6.87 6.53
C SER A 203 0.66 -7.72 5.32
N LEU A 204 -0.48 -7.39 4.69
CA LEU A 204 -0.96 -8.09 3.50
C LEU A 204 -0.02 -7.92 2.31
N VAL A 205 0.46 -6.70 2.04
CA VAL A 205 1.41 -6.45 0.95
C VAL A 205 2.70 -7.25 1.14
N HIS A 206 3.24 -7.31 2.36
CA HIS A 206 4.43 -8.13 2.62
C HIS A 206 4.15 -9.63 2.49
N ALA A 207 2.95 -10.09 2.88
CA ALA A 207 2.54 -11.47 2.64
C ALA A 207 2.47 -11.79 1.13
N ASP A 208 1.95 -10.87 0.34
CA ASP A 208 1.82 -10.98 -1.12
C ASP A 208 3.17 -10.93 -1.84
N ILE A 209 4.14 -10.15 -1.33
CA ILE A 209 5.51 -10.14 -1.82
C ILE A 209 6.17 -11.51 -1.58
N ARG A 210 5.99 -12.09 -0.39
CA ARG A 210 6.59 -13.40 -0.05
C ARG A 210 5.96 -14.56 -0.81
N SER A 211 4.66 -14.48 -1.13
CA SER A 211 4.01 -15.47 -1.99
C SER A 211 4.39 -15.33 -3.46
N GLY A 212 5.11 -14.25 -3.83
CA GLY A 212 5.46 -13.94 -5.21
C GLY A 212 4.28 -13.44 -6.04
N MET A 213 3.14 -13.11 -5.41
CA MET A 213 1.98 -12.56 -6.12
C MET A 213 2.26 -11.16 -6.67
N ILE A 214 3.08 -10.38 -5.96
CA ILE A 214 3.53 -9.07 -6.40
C ILE A 214 5.04 -8.91 -6.23
N ILE A 215 5.67 -8.29 -7.22
CA ILE A 215 7.09 -7.93 -7.17
C ILE A 215 7.19 -6.58 -6.44
N PRO A 216 8.13 -6.41 -5.50
CA PRO A 216 8.36 -5.12 -4.87
C PRO A 216 8.82 -4.07 -5.89
N PHE A 217 8.93 -2.83 -5.46
CA PHE A 217 9.49 -1.79 -6.33
C PHE A 217 10.97 -2.05 -6.64
N SER A 218 11.44 -1.50 -7.76
CA SER A 218 12.85 -1.61 -8.18
C SER A 218 13.82 -0.78 -7.34
N ARG A 219 13.31 0.13 -6.52
CA ARG A 219 14.09 0.93 -5.57
C ARG A 219 13.23 1.25 -4.34
N PRO A 220 13.86 1.53 -3.20
CA PRO A 220 13.13 1.92 -2.00
C PRO A 220 12.29 3.18 -2.21
N TRP A 221 11.08 3.18 -1.66
CA TRP A 221 10.16 4.32 -1.64
C TRP A 221 9.49 4.43 -0.26
N PRO A 222 9.46 5.62 0.36
CA PRO A 222 10.03 6.88 -0.12
C PRO A 222 11.57 6.81 -0.19
N ASP A 223 12.16 7.41 -1.22
CA ASP A 223 13.61 7.45 -1.41
C ASP A 223 14.25 8.40 -0.38
N THR A 224 15.06 7.85 0.53
CA THR A 224 15.83 8.67 1.49
C THR A 224 17.33 8.60 1.25
N THR A 225 17.80 7.79 0.30
CA THR A 225 19.23 7.52 0.08
C THR A 225 19.95 8.67 -0.62
N LEU A 226 19.22 9.62 -1.21
CA LEU A 226 19.74 10.86 -1.82
C LEU A 226 20.49 11.78 -0.84
N SER A 227 21.58 11.35 -0.21
CA SER A 227 22.34 12.14 0.77
C SER A 227 22.66 13.53 0.20
N PRO A 228 22.50 14.64 0.94
CA PRO A 228 22.81 15.98 0.42
C PRO A 228 24.27 16.14 -0.01
N ASN A 229 25.13 15.23 0.47
CA ASN A 229 26.57 15.29 0.31
C ASN A 229 27.14 14.17 -0.57
N GLU A 230 26.33 13.24 -1.06
CA GLU A 230 26.78 12.44 -2.20
C GLU A 230 26.70 13.38 -3.41
N PRO A 231 27.84 13.78 -4.00
CA PRO A 231 27.78 14.45 -5.29
C PRO A 231 27.00 13.51 -6.19
N PHE A 232 25.83 13.97 -6.68
CA PHE A 232 25.04 13.24 -7.66
C PHE A 232 26.02 12.60 -8.62
N PRO A 233 26.08 11.26 -8.75
CA PRO A 233 27.04 10.64 -9.64
C PRO A 233 26.83 11.28 -11.00
N ILE A 234 27.76 12.15 -11.39
CA ILE A 234 27.69 13.01 -12.59
C ILE A 234 27.60 12.11 -13.85
N GLN A 235 27.81 10.80 -13.68
CA GLN A 235 27.86 9.79 -14.71
C GLN A 235 26.66 8.86 -14.82
N GLU A 236 25.66 8.93 -13.93
CA GLU A 236 24.33 8.47 -14.35
C GLU A 236 23.81 9.53 -15.32
N THR A 237 24.11 9.32 -16.61
CA THR A 237 23.59 10.12 -17.73
C THR A 237 22.15 10.45 -17.44
N LEU A 238 21.89 11.74 -17.12
CA LEU A 238 20.61 12.30 -16.73
C LEU A 238 19.47 11.35 -17.09
N SER A 239 18.95 10.62 -16.10
CA SER A 239 17.55 10.27 -16.16
C SER A 239 16.82 11.61 -16.11
N THR A 240 16.58 12.17 -17.30
CA THR A 240 15.93 13.46 -17.61
C THR A 240 14.45 13.40 -17.21
N ARG A 241 14.15 13.01 -15.98
CA ARG A 241 12.81 13.09 -15.44
C ARG A 241 12.74 14.32 -14.54
N PRO A 242 11.98 15.35 -14.95
CA PRO A 242 11.76 16.50 -14.11
C PRO A 242 10.99 16.02 -12.87
N HIS A 243 11.71 15.77 -11.78
CA HIS A 243 11.08 15.66 -10.48
C HIS A 243 10.33 16.98 -10.25
N GLY A 244 9.02 16.87 -10.05
CA GLY A 244 8.15 18.02 -9.83
C GLY A 244 8.69 18.91 -8.71
N ALA A 245 8.42 20.22 -8.79
CA ALA A 245 8.89 21.19 -7.81
C ALA A 245 8.52 20.79 -6.37
N ILE A 246 7.35 20.16 -6.19
CA ILE A 246 6.86 19.65 -4.90
C ILE A 246 7.77 18.53 -4.37
N TYR A 247 8.15 17.56 -5.19
CA TYR A 247 9.05 16.48 -4.79
C TYR A 247 10.40 17.05 -4.36
N ARG A 248 10.98 17.97 -5.14
CA ARG A 248 12.24 18.62 -4.76
C ARG A 248 12.10 19.41 -3.46
N ALA A 249 11.04 20.19 -3.30
CA ALA A 249 10.79 20.92 -2.05
C ALA A 249 10.63 19.99 -0.84
N PHE A 250 10.01 18.82 -1.04
CA PHE A 250 9.78 17.82 0.00
C PHE A 250 11.08 17.10 0.39
N HIS A 251 11.90 16.69 -0.60
CA HIS A 251 13.15 15.99 -0.38
C HIS A 251 14.33 16.90 0.01
N GLN A 252 14.28 18.20 -0.28
CA GLN A 252 15.34 19.13 0.12
C GLN A 252 15.30 19.51 1.60
N ARG A 253 14.16 19.33 2.30
CA ARG A 253 14.04 19.68 3.72
C ARG A 253 14.63 18.58 4.62
N PRO A 254 15.73 18.82 5.35
CA PRO A 254 16.40 17.79 6.15
C PRO A 254 15.50 17.18 7.23
N SER A 255 14.57 17.98 7.78
CA SER A 255 13.60 17.54 8.78
C SER A 255 12.67 16.48 8.22
N LEU A 256 12.02 16.75 7.07
CA LEU A 256 11.09 15.81 6.42
C LEU A 256 11.76 14.49 6.05
N ARG A 257 13.01 14.53 5.59
CA ARG A 257 13.78 13.30 5.32
C ARG A 257 13.96 12.43 6.55
N ARG A 258 14.21 13.03 7.72
CA ARG A 258 14.30 12.28 8.98
C ARG A 258 12.96 11.63 9.33
N TRP A 259 11.85 12.31 9.05
CA TRP A 259 10.51 11.74 9.22
C TRP A 259 10.22 10.60 8.25
N LEU A 260 10.58 10.72 6.97
CA LEU A 260 10.33 9.66 5.98
C LEU A 260 11.10 8.37 6.26
N ARG A 261 12.29 8.46 6.88
CA ARG A 261 13.04 7.28 7.33
C ARG A 261 12.27 6.41 8.34
N ILE A 262 11.29 6.98 9.04
CA ILE A 262 10.43 6.21 9.94
C ILE A 262 9.66 5.13 9.16
N PHE A 263 9.33 5.38 7.89
CA PHE A 263 8.58 4.47 7.02
C PHE A 263 9.44 3.46 6.24
N GLN A 264 10.77 3.56 6.29
CA GLN A 264 11.65 2.72 5.47
C GLN A 264 12.05 1.35 6.07
N GLY A 265 11.66 1.03 7.31
CA GLY A 265 12.07 -0.21 7.99
C GLY A 265 11.16 -1.43 7.76
N SER A 266 11.12 -1.92 6.51
CA SER A 266 10.24 -2.99 5.96
C SER A 266 10.11 -4.25 6.81
N ASP A 267 11.21 -4.84 7.26
CA ASP A 267 11.17 -6.16 7.93
C ASP A 267 10.39 -6.13 9.25
N SER A 268 10.28 -4.94 9.84
CA SER A 268 9.51 -4.78 11.07
C SER A 268 8.00 -4.78 10.83
N ASN A 269 7.54 -4.54 9.61
CA ASN A 269 6.12 -4.41 9.30
C ASN A 269 5.48 -5.71 8.82
N ASP A 270 6.28 -6.73 8.57
CA ASP A 270 5.81 -8.08 8.29
C ASP A 270 5.37 -8.79 9.58
N LEU A 271 4.10 -8.58 9.95
CA LEU A 271 3.45 -9.21 11.10
C LEU A 271 2.98 -10.63 10.80
N LEU A 272 2.87 -11.01 9.53
CA LEU A 272 2.38 -12.31 9.09
C LEU A 272 3.52 -13.31 8.83
N ALA A 273 4.75 -12.98 9.26
CA ALA A 273 5.88 -13.90 9.25
C ALA A 273 5.66 -15.11 10.16
N ARG A 274 5.65 -16.29 9.54
CA ARG A 274 5.58 -17.56 10.25
C ARG A 274 6.87 -17.77 11.04
N GLY A 275 6.74 -18.33 12.25
CA GLY A 275 7.89 -18.70 13.08
C GLY A 275 8.56 -17.55 13.84
N VAL A 276 8.00 -16.33 13.83
CA VAL A 276 8.56 -15.21 14.61
C VAL A 276 8.19 -15.38 16.10
N PRO A 277 9.15 -15.29 17.03
CA PRO A 277 8.86 -15.37 18.45
C PRO A 277 7.94 -14.20 18.89
N THR A 278 7.00 -14.47 19.79
CA THR A 278 5.94 -13.53 20.22
C THR A 278 6.47 -12.16 20.68
N LYS A 279 7.64 -12.13 21.33
CA LYS A 279 8.31 -10.88 21.75
C LYS A 279 8.74 -10.02 20.56
N VAL A 280 9.29 -10.64 19.52
CA VAL A 280 9.70 -9.94 18.29
C VAL A 280 8.46 -9.51 17.52
N TRP A 281 7.44 -10.38 17.44
CA TRP A 281 6.17 -10.06 16.82
C TRP A 281 5.48 -8.85 17.48
N PHE A 282 5.44 -8.80 18.81
CA PHE A 282 4.85 -7.66 19.53
C PHE A 282 5.65 -6.37 19.31
N LYS A 283 7.00 -6.44 19.32
CA LYS A 283 7.86 -5.30 19.00
C LYS A 283 7.59 -4.78 17.58
N ARG A 284 7.39 -5.68 16.63
CA ARG A 284 6.99 -5.37 15.25
C ARG A 284 5.63 -4.67 15.23
N LEU A 285 4.62 -5.24 15.89
CA LEU A 285 3.27 -4.68 15.98
C LEU A 285 3.28 -3.25 16.54
N VAL A 286 3.95 -3.02 17.67
CA VAL A 286 4.04 -1.69 18.30
C VAL A 286 4.70 -0.68 17.36
N ARG A 287 5.75 -1.09 16.64
CA ARG A 287 6.41 -0.24 15.65
C ARG A 287 5.50 0.07 14.47
N THR A 288 4.78 -0.91 13.93
CA THR A 288 3.82 -0.72 12.84
C THR A 288 2.67 0.18 13.25
N VAL A 289 2.13 0.01 14.46
CA VAL A 289 1.10 0.88 15.05
C VAL A 289 1.61 2.31 15.19
N TRP A 290 2.83 2.49 15.69
CA TRP A 290 3.45 3.81 15.80
C TRP A 290 3.62 4.49 14.43
N GLN A 291 4.11 3.77 13.41
CA GLN A 291 4.21 4.30 12.05
C GLN A 291 2.84 4.68 11.49
N GLY A 292 1.85 3.81 11.66
CA GLY A 292 0.45 4.08 11.29
C GLY A 292 -0.09 5.33 11.99
N ALA A 293 0.21 5.52 13.28
CA ALA A 293 -0.22 6.69 14.04
C ALA A 293 0.41 7.98 13.53
N VAL A 294 1.72 7.96 13.21
CA VAL A 294 2.43 9.10 12.61
C VAL A 294 1.83 9.46 11.25
N LEU A 295 1.58 8.46 10.38
CA LEU A 295 0.94 8.70 9.09
C LEU A 295 -0.48 9.26 9.28
N SER A 296 -1.24 8.68 10.20
CA SER A 296 -2.62 9.12 10.50
C SER A 296 -2.66 10.56 11.02
N ALA A 297 -1.67 11.01 11.78
CA ALA A 297 -1.58 12.40 12.22
C ALA A 297 -1.40 13.37 11.04
N VAL A 298 -0.64 12.98 10.01
CA VAL A 298 -0.50 13.76 8.76
C VAL A 298 -1.82 13.80 8.01
N PHE A 299 -2.50 12.67 7.85
CA PHE A 299 -3.81 12.61 7.21
C PHE A 299 -4.85 13.42 7.99
N PHE A 300 -4.88 13.31 9.32
CA PHE A 300 -5.77 14.06 10.19
C PHE A 300 -5.59 15.57 9.99
N SER A 301 -4.35 16.03 9.95
CA SER A 301 -4.03 17.46 9.78
C SER A 301 -4.53 18.05 8.45
N VAL A 302 -4.74 17.21 7.43
CA VAL A 302 -5.21 17.65 6.10
C VAL A 302 -6.70 17.36 5.91
N TRP A 303 -7.11 16.11 6.12
CA TRP A 303 -8.45 15.64 5.79
C TRP A 303 -9.51 16.11 6.78
N TRP A 304 -9.21 16.10 8.08
CA TRP A 304 -10.18 16.53 9.08
C TRP A 304 -10.64 17.99 8.87
N PRO A 305 -9.75 19.01 8.75
CA PRO A 305 -10.21 20.38 8.56
C PRO A 305 -10.94 20.59 7.23
N ILE A 306 -10.57 19.88 6.15
CA ILE A 306 -11.31 19.92 4.87
C ILE A 306 -12.73 19.41 5.07
N THR A 307 -12.88 18.26 5.73
CA THR A 307 -14.19 17.67 6.03
C THR A 307 -15.05 18.59 6.88
N ILE A 308 -14.48 19.19 7.92
CA ILE A 308 -15.18 20.14 8.78
C ILE A 308 -15.57 21.41 8.01
N ALA A 309 -14.68 21.95 7.17
CA ALA A 309 -14.97 23.12 6.35
C ALA A 309 -16.16 22.89 5.39
N ILE A 310 -16.35 21.66 4.93
CA ILE A 310 -17.49 21.28 4.07
C ILE A 310 -18.77 21.07 4.89
N ILE A 311 -18.68 20.33 6.00
CA ILE A 311 -19.87 19.91 6.77
C ILE A 311 -20.41 21.03 7.66
N ALA A 312 -19.54 21.81 8.30
CA ALA A 312 -19.93 22.80 9.29
C ALA A 312 -20.88 23.89 8.73
N PRO A 313 -20.66 24.46 7.52
CA PRO A 313 -21.60 25.44 6.96
C PRO A 313 -22.99 24.86 6.66
N ILE A 314 -23.07 23.57 6.32
CA ILE A 314 -24.33 22.93 5.91
C ILE A 314 -25.15 22.51 7.15
N TRP A 315 -24.47 22.03 8.20
CA TRP A 315 -25.11 21.34 9.32
C TRP A 315 -24.77 21.90 10.71
N GLY A 316 -23.93 22.93 10.82
CA GLY A 316 -23.32 23.40 12.07
C GLY A 316 -24.26 23.82 13.19
N GLY A 317 -25.53 24.13 12.88
CA GLY A 317 -26.56 24.50 13.88
C GLY A 317 -27.81 23.61 13.85
N ARG A 318 -27.76 22.46 13.17
CA ARG A 318 -28.92 21.57 12.99
C ARG A 318 -28.75 20.30 13.80
N ASN A 319 -29.82 19.87 14.46
CA ASN A 319 -29.90 18.53 15.01
C ASN A 319 -30.18 17.54 13.87
N MET A 320 -29.30 16.56 13.70
CA MET A 320 -29.39 15.53 12.67
C MET A 320 -29.97 14.20 13.20
N ALA A 321 -30.47 14.18 14.43
CA ALA A 321 -31.15 13.02 15.00
C ALA A 321 -32.30 12.54 14.10
N HIS A 322 -32.53 11.22 14.10
CA HIS A 322 -33.55 10.54 13.29
C HIS A 322 -33.42 10.70 11.77
N THR A 323 -32.31 11.23 11.28
CA THR A 323 -31.98 11.28 9.84
C THR A 323 -30.90 10.27 9.49
N TRP A 324 -30.71 10.02 8.19
CA TRP A 324 -29.59 9.24 7.66
C TRP A 324 -28.33 10.08 7.40
N VAL A 325 -28.38 11.39 7.67
CA VAL A 325 -27.31 12.33 7.34
C VAL A 325 -25.99 11.96 8.04
N PRO A 326 -25.96 11.67 9.36
CA PRO A 326 -24.71 11.31 10.04
C PRO A 326 -24.07 10.04 9.47
N GLN A 327 -24.89 9.05 9.11
CA GLN A 327 -24.44 7.77 8.58
C GLN A 327 -23.86 7.95 7.17
N ILE A 328 -24.55 8.71 6.31
CA ILE A 328 -24.06 9.00 4.95
C ILE A 328 -22.76 9.82 5.00
N ILE A 329 -22.70 10.83 5.88
CA ILE A 329 -21.46 11.62 6.10
C ILE A 329 -20.30 10.68 6.42
N LYS A 330 -20.50 9.75 7.36
CA LYS A 330 -19.48 8.79 7.76
C LYS A 330 -19.07 7.82 6.65
N LEU A 331 -20.04 7.31 5.88
CA LEU A 331 -19.78 6.45 4.73
C LEU A 331 -18.88 7.15 3.72
N VAL A 332 -19.28 8.35 3.28
CA VAL A 332 -18.56 9.11 2.25
C VAL A 332 -17.19 9.53 2.76
N PHE A 333 -17.11 10.01 4.00
CA PHE A 333 -15.85 10.41 4.61
C PHE A 333 -14.83 9.27 4.66
N ALA A 334 -15.21 8.12 5.22
CA ALA A 334 -14.32 6.98 5.36
C ALA A 334 -13.96 6.35 4.02
N PHE A 335 -14.90 6.33 3.05
CA PHE A 335 -14.63 5.89 1.69
C PHE A 335 -13.57 6.76 1.03
N VAL A 336 -13.74 8.09 1.05
CA VAL A 336 -12.79 9.03 0.43
C VAL A 336 -11.44 8.94 1.15
N LEU A 337 -11.43 8.89 2.48
CA LEU A 337 -10.20 8.73 3.25
C LEU A 337 -9.46 7.44 2.85
N GLY A 338 -10.15 6.29 2.83
CA GLY A 338 -9.57 5.01 2.44
C GLY A 338 -9.05 5.01 1.01
N PHE A 339 -9.77 5.66 0.09
CA PHE A 339 -9.38 5.80 -1.32
C PHE A 339 -8.04 6.53 -1.48
N PHE A 340 -7.77 7.58 -0.68
CA PHE A 340 -6.50 8.30 -0.77
C PHE A 340 -5.40 7.68 0.08
N GLN A 341 -5.74 7.13 1.25
CA GLN A 341 -4.77 6.69 2.23
C GLN A 341 -4.16 5.33 1.90
N ASN A 342 -4.99 4.35 1.52
CA ASN A 342 -4.54 2.98 1.30
C ASN A 342 -3.55 2.79 0.13
N PRO A 343 -3.65 3.47 -1.04
CA PRO A 343 -2.62 3.39 -2.06
C PRO A 343 -1.25 3.92 -1.58
N ILE A 344 -1.25 4.94 -0.72
CA ILE A 344 0.00 5.46 -0.14
C ILE A 344 0.61 4.41 0.78
N ILE A 345 -0.19 3.78 1.64
CA ILE A 345 0.27 2.69 2.53
C ILE A 345 0.84 1.53 1.71
N ALA A 346 0.12 1.11 0.65
CA ALA A 346 0.58 0.05 -0.24
C ALA A 346 1.90 0.42 -0.93
N CYS A 347 2.07 1.66 -1.38
CA CYS A 347 3.32 2.12 -1.96
C CYS A 347 4.48 2.14 -0.94
N ILE A 348 4.22 2.53 0.32
CA ILE A 348 5.22 2.46 1.40
C ILE A 348 5.65 1.01 1.60
N ALA A 349 4.72 0.07 1.62
CA ALA A 349 5.02 -1.35 1.80
C ALA A 349 5.74 -1.98 0.59
N LEU A 350 5.35 -1.63 -0.65
CA LEU A 350 6.02 -2.10 -1.88
C LEU A 350 7.42 -1.52 -2.06
N GLY A 351 7.63 -0.29 -1.59
CA GLY A 351 8.92 0.41 -1.62
C GLY A 351 9.78 0.17 -0.39
N ALA A 352 9.41 -0.76 0.48
CA ALA A 352 10.11 -0.94 1.73
C ALA A 352 11.52 -1.55 1.46
N GLU A 353 12.56 -0.99 2.08
CA GLU A 353 13.97 -1.21 1.68
C GLU A 353 14.37 -2.69 1.69
N ASP A 354 13.96 -3.43 2.73
CA ASP A 354 14.30 -4.85 2.84
C ASP A 354 13.60 -5.68 1.76
N SER A 355 12.37 -5.34 1.36
CA SER A 355 11.66 -6.03 0.28
C SER A 355 12.38 -5.86 -1.06
N VAL A 356 12.84 -4.63 -1.35
CA VAL A 356 13.63 -4.31 -2.55
C VAL A 356 14.96 -5.06 -2.52
N ARG A 357 15.71 -4.95 -1.42
CA ARG A 357 17.03 -5.60 -1.27
C ARG A 357 16.93 -7.12 -1.39
N ASN A 358 15.93 -7.74 -0.75
CA ASN A 358 15.73 -9.18 -0.82
C ASN A 358 15.38 -9.63 -2.24
N HIS A 359 14.61 -8.84 -2.98
CA HIS A 359 14.32 -9.11 -4.39
C HIS A 359 15.58 -9.00 -5.25
N ASP A 360 16.38 -7.95 -5.08
CA ASP A 360 17.64 -7.78 -5.82
C ASP A 360 18.63 -8.92 -5.56
N LEU A 361 18.73 -9.37 -4.31
CA LEU A 361 19.54 -10.54 -3.93
C LEU A 361 19.05 -11.81 -4.62
N GLN A 362 17.73 -12.04 -4.65
CA GLN A 362 17.15 -13.20 -5.34
C GLN A 362 17.42 -13.17 -6.86
N VAL A 363 17.26 -12.01 -7.50
CA VAL A 363 17.56 -11.83 -8.93
C VAL A 363 19.04 -12.06 -9.20
N HIS A 364 19.92 -11.52 -8.35
CA HIS A 364 21.36 -11.72 -8.47
C HIS A 364 21.74 -13.20 -8.33
N GLU A 365 21.21 -13.90 -7.32
CA GLU A 365 21.43 -15.33 -7.14
C GLU A 365 20.94 -16.15 -8.35
N GLN A 366 19.80 -15.80 -8.93
CA GLN A 366 19.28 -16.46 -10.14
C GLN A 366 20.22 -16.27 -11.33
N GLN A 367 20.70 -15.03 -11.55
CA GLN A 367 21.65 -14.73 -12.61
C GLN A 367 22.97 -15.49 -12.42
N VAL A 368 23.50 -15.55 -11.19
CA VAL A 368 24.71 -16.33 -10.89
C VAL A 368 24.50 -17.81 -11.22
N ARG A 369 23.36 -18.39 -10.83
CA ARG A 369 23.02 -19.78 -11.16
C ARG A 369 22.89 -20.01 -12.67
N GLU A 370 22.33 -19.07 -13.41
CA GLU A 370 22.23 -19.17 -14.88
C GLU A 370 23.60 -19.12 -15.56
N VAL A 371 24.49 -18.22 -15.11
CA VAL A 371 25.86 -18.13 -15.60
C VAL A 371 26.65 -19.38 -15.24
N GLU A 372 26.50 -19.92 -14.03
CA GLU A 372 27.14 -21.16 -13.60
C GLU A 372 26.69 -22.35 -14.46
N LYS A 373 25.38 -22.46 -14.73
CA LYS A 373 24.82 -23.46 -15.66
C LYS A 373 25.35 -23.30 -17.08
N ALA A 374 25.54 -22.08 -17.56
CA ALA A 374 26.07 -21.79 -18.89
C ALA A 374 27.59 -22.05 -18.99
N ALA A 375 28.34 -21.82 -17.91
CA ALA A 375 29.78 -22.03 -17.84
C ALA A 375 30.15 -23.51 -17.70
N ASN A 376 29.31 -24.33 -17.06
CA ASN A 376 29.55 -25.75 -16.87
C ASN A 376 28.44 -26.64 -17.45
N PRO A 377 28.25 -26.65 -18.80
CA PRO A 377 27.18 -27.39 -19.45
C PRO A 377 27.30 -28.92 -19.30
N ARG A 378 28.47 -29.43 -18.87
CA ARG A 378 28.68 -30.87 -18.60
C ARG A 378 28.11 -31.31 -17.26
N GLN A 379 28.03 -30.43 -16.26
CA GLN A 379 27.46 -30.77 -14.94
C GLN A 379 25.93 -30.74 -14.93
N THR A 380 25.30 -29.87 -15.73
CA THR A 380 23.84 -29.79 -15.88
C THR A 380 23.26 -31.07 -16.45
N THR A 381 23.95 -31.70 -17.41
CA THR A 381 23.48 -32.97 -18.02
C THR A 381 23.49 -34.17 -17.09
N GLU A 382 24.28 -34.20 -16.01
CA GLU A 382 24.22 -35.30 -15.05
C GLU A 382 23.17 -35.04 -13.97
N THR A 383 23.13 -33.84 -13.39
CA THR A 383 22.16 -33.52 -12.33
C THR A 383 20.71 -33.46 -12.82
N GLU A 384 20.42 -32.99 -14.04
CA GLU A 384 19.08 -33.10 -14.63
C GLU A 384 18.71 -34.53 -15.00
N ARG A 385 19.69 -35.38 -15.36
CA ARG A 385 19.46 -36.79 -15.68
C ARG A 385 19.06 -37.61 -14.45
N TYR A 386 19.47 -37.21 -13.24
CA TYR A 386 19.08 -37.86 -11.99
C TYR A 386 17.87 -37.23 -11.27
N ARG A 387 17.42 -36.03 -11.67
CA ARG A 387 16.28 -35.34 -11.06
C ARG A 387 14.93 -36.09 -11.16
N PRO A 388 14.56 -36.73 -12.28
CA PRO A 388 13.33 -37.53 -12.34
C PRO A 388 13.42 -38.84 -11.55
N ALA A 389 14.63 -39.32 -11.21
CA ALA A 389 14.80 -40.53 -10.40
C ALA A 389 14.60 -40.27 -8.89
N MET A 390 14.79 -39.03 -8.41
CA MET A 390 14.58 -38.69 -6.99
C MET A 390 13.15 -38.28 -6.63
N SER A 391 12.31 -37.86 -7.60
CA SER A 391 10.90 -37.50 -7.30
C SER A 391 9.98 -38.71 -7.08
N TYR A 392 10.50 -39.94 -7.21
CA TYR A 392 9.75 -41.18 -7.03
C TYR A 392 9.88 -41.80 -5.63
N TYR A 393 10.68 -41.21 -4.74
CA TYR A 393 10.71 -41.66 -3.35
C TYR A 393 9.59 -40.99 -2.56
N PRO A 394 8.59 -41.73 -2.06
CA PRO A 394 7.59 -41.18 -1.15
C PRO A 394 8.32 -40.69 0.10
N GLN A 395 8.16 -39.41 0.44
CA GLN A 395 8.59 -38.91 1.74
C GLN A 395 7.69 -39.54 2.80
N THR A 396 8.26 -40.47 3.57
CA THR A 396 7.63 -41.16 4.70
C THR A 396 7.58 -40.30 5.94
#